data_AF-A0A853I9N4-F1
#
_entry.id   AF-A0A853I9N4-F1
#
_cell.length_a   1.000
_cell.length_b   1.000
_cell.length_c   1.000
_cell.angle_alpha   90.00
_cell.angle_beta   90.00
_cell.angle_gamma   90.00
#
_symmetry.space_group_name_H-M   'P 1'
#
loop_
_entity.id
_entity.type
_entity.pdbx_description
1 polymer ?
#
loop_
_entity_poly.entity_id
_entity_poly.type
_entity_poly.pdbx_seq_one_letter_code
_entity_poly.pdbx_strand_id
1 'polypeptide(L)'
;MKTNKLKLCLALSLLASTTSIASTYTIYDKMDYGFNRCDVNWGTLQTGVSEADMIALAKEFNAFGFTYHPSLRYGKLMIDSYPTGCKSPANESWPLYLSRARAYKKMDFGFNRCNTEWGPLQSGVTEEDMIALALAANAEGFTYHPMLRYGKVLVGSYPADCESPANQSWPLYLSEIRSYKRMNFGFNRCDVQWGPLQRSVSEADMIKLAEAADAKGFTYHPSLKYGKVLVGAYPVDCQSPANESWPLYLAE
;
A
#
# COMPACT_ATOMS: atom_id res chain seq x y z
N MET A 1 28.41 -72.77 0.60
CA MET A 1 28.04 -71.73 -0.39
C MET A 1 26.53 -71.59 -0.45
N LYS A 2 25.97 -70.52 0.15
CA LYS A 2 24.89 -69.67 -0.40
C LYS A 2 24.52 -68.65 0.68
N THR A 3 24.50 -67.41 0.24
CA THR A 3 24.42 -66.15 0.96
C THR A 3 22.97 -65.70 1.18
N ASN A 4 22.81 -64.77 2.14
CA ASN A 4 21.80 -63.69 2.17
C ASN A 4 20.34 -64.08 2.51
N LYS A 5 19.56 -63.37 3.33
CA LYS A 5 19.64 -62.03 3.93
C LYS A 5 18.67 -62.01 5.14
N LEU A 6 19.15 -61.64 6.33
CA LEU A 6 18.28 -61.23 7.44
C LEU A 6 17.69 -59.86 7.10
N LYS A 7 16.36 -59.76 7.01
CA LYS A 7 15.66 -58.46 6.99
C LYS A 7 15.59 -57.93 8.42
N LEU A 8 16.53 -57.06 8.76
CA LEU A 8 16.48 -56.24 9.96
C LEU A 8 15.60 -55.01 9.66
N CYS A 9 14.35 -55.04 10.10
CA CYS A 9 13.51 -53.84 10.11
C CYS A 9 13.99 -52.92 11.25
N LEU A 10 14.93 -52.02 10.94
CA LEU A 10 15.18 -50.85 11.77
C LEU A 10 13.95 -49.95 11.70
N ALA A 11 13.13 -49.96 12.75
CA ALA A 11 12.23 -48.86 13.06
C ALA A 11 13.10 -47.68 13.51
N LEU A 12 13.60 -46.91 12.55
CA LEU A 12 14.18 -45.60 12.80
C LEU A 12 12.99 -44.68 13.13
N SER A 13 12.75 -44.47 14.41
CA SER A 13 11.93 -43.38 14.90
C SER A 13 12.56 -42.07 14.43
N LEU A 14 12.09 -41.56 13.29
CA LEU A 14 12.28 -40.17 12.92
C LEU A 14 11.60 -39.33 14.01
N LEU A 15 12.41 -38.83 14.94
CA LEU A 15 12.13 -37.57 15.61
C LEU A 15 12.06 -36.52 14.50
N ALA A 16 10.85 -36.33 13.97
CA ALA A 16 10.53 -35.16 13.18
C ALA A 16 10.68 -33.98 14.14
N SER A 17 11.86 -33.35 14.09
CA SER A 17 12.06 -32.02 14.64
C SER A 17 11.04 -31.12 13.96
N THR A 18 9.92 -30.87 14.62
CA THR A 18 9.03 -29.77 14.27
C THR A 18 9.82 -28.52 14.58
N THR A 19 10.57 -28.05 13.58
CA THR A 19 11.00 -26.66 13.55
C THR A 19 9.72 -25.84 13.60
N SER A 20 9.45 -25.24 14.76
CA SER A 20 8.49 -24.15 14.83
C SER A 20 9.07 -23.04 13.97
N ILE A 21 8.72 -23.03 12.68
CA ILE A 21 8.83 -21.83 11.88
C ILE A 21 7.77 -20.91 12.48
N ALA A 22 8.17 -20.13 13.47
CA ALA A 22 7.46 -18.93 13.85
C ALA A 22 7.42 -18.08 12.57
N SER A 23 6.35 -18.22 11.80
CA SER A 23 6.04 -17.31 10.70
C SER A 23 5.73 -15.98 11.35
N THR A 24 6.76 -15.18 11.59
CA THR A 24 6.61 -13.76 11.84
C THR A 24 6.15 -13.18 10.52
N TYR A 25 4.83 -13.05 10.36
CA TYR A 25 4.22 -12.38 9.22
C TYR A 25 4.74 -10.93 9.18
N THR A 26 5.65 -10.66 8.26
CA THR A 26 6.13 -9.31 7.96
C THR A 26 5.29 -8.78 6.80
N ILE A 27 4.86 -7.51 6.87
CA ILE A 27 4.10 -6.82 5.80
C ILE A 27 4.87 -6.78 4.46
N TYR A 28 6.17 -7.06 4.52
CA TYR A 28 7.04 -7.25 3.37
C TYR A 28 7.29 -8.74 3.16
N ASP A 29 7.11 -9.20 1.92
CA ASP A 29 7.53 -10.52 1.50
C ASP A 29 8.94 -10.48 0.95
N LYS A 30 9.76 -11.44 1.37
CA LYS A 30 11.02 -11.71 0.70
C LYS A 30 10.72 -12.38 -0.63
N MET A 31 11.20 -11.78 -1.72
CA MET A 31 11.02 -12.31 -3.06
C MET A 31 12.01 -13.44 -3.34
N ASP A 32 11.60 -14.39 -4.17
CA ASP A 32 12.44 -15.44 -4.75
C ASP A 32 13.17 -14.97 -6.04
N TYR A 33 13.09 -13.67 -6.34
CA TYR A 33 13.77 -12.98 -7.43
C TYR A 33 14.47 -11.70 -6.94
N GLY A 34 15.37 -11.18 -7.76
CA GLY A 34 16.17 -9.99 -7.51
C GLY A 34 15.70 -8.75 -8.27
N PHE A 35 16.48 -7.68 -8.19
CA PHE A 35 16.21 -6.38 -8.82
C PHE A 35 17.31 -5.89 -9.76
N ASN A 36 18.45 -6.58 -9.88
CA ASN A 36 19.50 -6.18 -10.82
C ASN A 36 18.95 -6.11 -12.24
N ARG A 37 19.30 -5.03 -12.97
CA ARG A 37 18.79 -4.69 -14.31
C ARG A 37 17.29 -4.35 -14.36
N CYS A 38 16.63 -4.23 -13.21
CA CYS A 38 15.34 -3.54 -13.09
C CYS A 38 15.60 -2.05 -12.84
N ASP A 39 14.78 -1.19 -13.44
CA ASP A 39 14.82 0.26 -13.23
C ASP A 39 14.15 0.61 -11.89
N VAL A 40 14.85 0.33 -10.79
CA VAL A 40 14.35 0.53 -9.43
C VAL A 40 15.00 1.78 -8.83
N ASN A 41 14.16 2.71 -8.40
CA ASN A 41 14.61 3.89 -7.66
C ASN A 41 14.84 3.55 -6.19
N TRP A 42 16.11 3.57 -5.80
CA TRP A 42 16.54 3.29 -4.43
C TRP A 42 16.88 4.57 -3.68
N GLY A 43 16.45 4.63 -2.42
CA GLY A 43 16.78 5.69 -1.49
C GLY A 43 18.21 5.61 -0.95
N THR A 44 18.47 6.45 0.05
CA THR A 44 19.74 6.55 0.75
C THR A 44 20.16 5.19 1.34
N LEU A 45 21.46 4.88 1.22
CA LEU A 45 22.06 3.71 1.83
C LEU A 45 22.04 3.83 3.36
N GLN A 46 21.36 2.88 4.01
CA GLN A 46 21.37 2.70 5.45
C GLN A 46 22.51 1.74 5.82
N THR A 47 23.25 2.05 6.88
CA THR A 47 24.40 1.26 7.35
C THR A 47 24.24 0.82 8.80
N GLY A 48 24.84 -0.32 9.15
CA GLY A 48 24.73 -0.89 10.50
C GLY A 48 23.36 -1.51 10.82
N VAL A 49 22.47 -1.59 9.84
CA VAL A 49 21.09 -2.06 10.00
C VAL A 49 21.00 -3.59 9.98
N SER A 50 19.98 -4.13 10.61
CA SER A 50 19.51 -5.50 10.46
C SER A 50 18.30 -5.56 9.52
N GLU A 51 17.89 -6.78 9.15
CA GLU A 51 16.63 -6.99 8.41
C GLU A 51 15.43 -6.44 9.17
N ALA A 52 15.39 -6.62 10.50
CA ALA A 52 14.32 -6.09 11.34
C ALA A 52 14.29 -4.56 11.36
N ASP A 53 15.46 -3.92 11.40
CA ASP A 53 15.56 -2.45 11.33
C ASP A 53 15.06 -1.93 9.98
N MET A 54 15.40 -2.62 8.88
CA MET A 54 14.91 -2.26 7.55
C MET A 54 13.40 -2.46 7.41
N ILE A 55 12.81 -3.49 8.02
CA ILE A 55 11.36 -3.67 8.06
C ILE A 55 10.69 -2.54 8.86
N ALA A 56 11.25 -2.16 10.01
CA ALA A 56 10.73 -1.08 10.82
C ALA A 56 10.81 0.27 10.09
N LEU A 57 11.95 0.53 9.43
CA LEU A 57 12.15 1.73 8.64
C LEU A 57 11.23 1.77 7.41
N ALA A 58 11.11 0.64 6.69
CA ALA A 58 10.21 0.56 5.55
C ALA A 58 8.74 0.73 5.97
N LYS A 59 8.35 0.32 7.19
CA LYS A 59 7.04 0.62 7.78
C LYS A 59 6.86 2.10 8.07
N GLU A 60 7.83 2.71 8.74
CA GLU A 60 7.81 4.14 9.10
C GLU A 60 7.67 5.04 7.86
N PHE A 61 8.37 4.68 6.79
CA PHE A 61 8.40 5.43 5.53
C PHE A 61 7.41 4.92 4.48
N ASN A 62 6.55 3.95 4.83
CA ASN A 62 5.58 3.33 3.93
C ASN A 62 6.15 2.95 2.54
N ALA A 63 7.34 2.32 2.54
CA ALA A 63 8.08 2.04 1.31
C ALA A 63 7.42 0.94 0.47
N PHE A 64 7.54 1.00 -0.86
CA PHE A 64 7.09 -0.07 -1.76
C PHE A 64 7.83 -1.39 -1.56
N GLY A 65 9.02 -1.30 -0.97
CA GLY A 65 9.89 -2.42 -0.68
C GLY A 65 11.20 -1.93 -0.11
N PHE A 66 12.08 -2.87 0.18
CA PHE A 66 13.44 -2.56 0.56
C PHE A 66 14.37 -3.68 0.08
N THR A 67 15.66 -3.39 0.12
CA THR A 67 16.70 -4.42 0.02
C THR A 67 17.65 -4.32 1.20
N TYR A 68 18.22 -5.46 1.58
CA TYR A 68 19.11 -5.60 2.70
C TYR A 68 20.20 -6.62 2.44
N HIS A 69 21.46 -6.29 2.74
CA HIS A 69 22.60 -7.18 2.68
C HIS A 69 22.94 -7.72 4.10
N PRO A 70 22.75 -9.03 4.38
CA PRO A 70 22.96 -9.62 5.70
C PRO A 70 24.37 -9.42 6.28
N SER A 71 25.41 -9.76 5.51
CA SER A 71 26.79 -9.71 6.01
C SER A 71 27.35 -8.30 6.13
N LEU A 72 27.05 -7.41 5.18
CA LEU A 72 27.51 -6.03 5.19
C LEU A 72 26.67 -5.11 6.08
N ARG A 73 25.49 -5.57 6.52
CA ARG A 73 24.53 -4.80 7.32
C ARG A 73 24.15 -3.47 6.66
N TYR A 74 23.90 -3.52 5.36
CA TYR A 74 23.50 -2.38 4.53
C TYR A 74 22.09 -2.57 4.01
N GLY A 75 21.33 -1.50 3.84
CA GLY A 75 20.01 -1.57 3.24
C GLY A 75 19.61 -0.32 2.48
N LYS A 76 18.60 -0.42 1.63
CA LYS A 76 17.98 0.71 0.94
C LYS A 76 16.48 0.53 0.91
N LEU A 77 15.76 1.63 1.07
CA LEU A 77 14.33 1.68 0.81
C LEU A 77 14.08 1.93 -0.67
N MET A 78 12.98 1.38 -1.17
CA MET A 78 12.49 1.68 -2.50
C MET A 78 11.70 2.99 -2.46
N ILE A 79 12.03 3.94 -3.33
CA ILE A 79 11.35 5.25 -3.39
C ILE A 79 10.01 5.11 -4.13
N ASP A 80 10.01 4.38 -5.24
CA ASP A 80 8.85 4.24 -6.14
C ASP A 80 8.38 2.78 -6.23
N SER A 81 7.28 2.54 -6.93
CA SER A 81 6.79 1.19 -7.18
C SER A 81 7.83 0.32 -7.89
N TYR A 82 7.93 -0.95 -7.50
CA TYR A 82 8.75 -1.91 -8.20
C TYR A 82 8.26 -2.13 -9.64
N PRO A 83 9.14 -2.13 -10.66
CA PRO A 83 8.74 -2.21 -12.06
C PRO A 83 7.91 -3.46 -12.39
N THR A 84 6.76 -3.25 -13.03
CA THR A 84 5.85 -4.34 -13.40
C THR A 84 6.54 -5.35 -14.33
N GLY A 85 6.46 -6.63 -13.99
CA GLY A 85 7.01 -7.71 -14.81
C GLY A 85 8.54 -7.87 -14.73
N CYS A 86 9.25 -7.00 -14.00
CA CYS A 86 10.68 -7.18 -13.82
C CYS A 86 10.97 -8.24 -12.76
N LYS A 87 11.76 -9.25 -13.09
CA LYS A 87 12.26 -10.26 -12.17
C LYS A 87 13.65 -10.67 -12.62
N SER A 88 14.68 -10.30 -11.87
CA SER A 88 16.04 -10.78 -12.14
C SER A 88 16.39 -11.99 -11.27
N PRO A 89 17.45 -12.75 -11.60
CA PRO A 89 17.86 -13.86 -10.75
C PRO A 89 18.18 -13.40 -9.32
N ALA A 90 17.62 -14.09 -8.32
CA ALA A 90 17.80 -13.73 -6.91
C ALA A 90 19.28 -13.74 -6.47
N ASN A 91 20.13 -14.56 -7.10
CA ASN A 91 21.55 -14.65 -6.80
C ASN A 91 22.39 -13.51 -7.39
N GLU A 92 21.83 -12.67 -8.27
CA GLU A 92 22.52 -11.50 -8.81
C GLU A 92 22.30 -10.26 -7.94
N SER A 93 21.28 -10.26 -7.08
CA SER A 93 20.86 -9.09 -6.30
C SER A 93 21.03 -9.32 -4.81
N TRP A 94 21.01 -8.24 -4.04
CA TRP A 94 20.72 -8.38 -2.61
C TRP A 94 19.28 -8.88 -2.44
N PRO A 95 18.95 -9.54 -1.31
CA PRO A 95 17.59 -9.89 -0.96
C PRO A 95 16.61 -8.74 -1.20
N LEU A 96 15.56 -9.01 -1.98
CA LEU A 96 14.49 -8.07 -2.28
C LEU A 96 13.30 -8.38 -1.38
N TYR A 97 12.74 -7.34 -0.79
CA TYR A 97 11.53 -7.42 0.00
C TYR A 97 10.51 -6.45 -0.58
N LEU A 98 9.35 -6.92 -0.99
CA LEU A 98 8.27 -6.09 -1.53
C LEU A 98 7.11 -6.01 -0.56
N SER A 99 6.51 -4.83 -0.44
CA SER A 99 5.32 -4.67 0.38
C SER A 99 4.19 -5.50 -0.21
N ARG A 100 3.50 -6.26 0.64
CA ARG A 100 2.23 -6.93 0.27
C ARG A 100 1.07 -5.95 0.15
N ALA A 101 1.25 -4.73 0.66
CA ALA A 101 0.18 -3.81 0.93
C ALA A 101 0.49 -2.45 0.27
N ARG A 102 -0.45 -1.95 -0.53
CA ARG A 102 -0.90 -0.56 -0.29
C ARG A 102 -1.33 -0.54 1.18
N ALA A 103 -0.74 0.30 2.01
CA ALA A 103 -0.90 0.24 3.46
C ALA A 103 -2.36 0.47 3.86
N TYR A 104 -3.15 -0.60 3.95
CA TYR A 104 -4.44 -0.55 4.61
C TYR A 104 -4.17 -0.44 6.11
N LYS A 105 -4.43 0.73 6.66
CA LYS A 105 -4.29 1.00 8.07
C LYS A 105 -5.57 0.59 8.78
N LYS A 106 -5.42 -0.18 9.85
CA LYS A 106 -6.52 -0.45 10.77
C LYS A 106 -6.93 0.86 11.45
N MET A 107 -8.20 1.23 11.31
CA MET A 107 -8.75 2.41 11.94
C MET A 107 -9.09 2.14 13.41
N ASP A 108 -8.99 3.17 14.24
CA ASP A 108 -9.40 3.17 15.65
C ASP A 108 -10.89 3.49 15.83
N PHE A 109 -11.59 3.74 14.72
CA PHE A 109 -13.04 3.87 14.62
C PHE A 109 -13.66 2.75 13.76
N GLY A 110 -14.98 2.67 13.79
CA GLY A 110 -15.79 1.77 12.99
C GLY A 110 -16.65 2.49 11.95
N PHE A 111 -17.42 1.72 11.18
CA PHE A 111 -18.26 2.19 10.08
C PHE A 111 -19.78 2.02 10.30
N ASN A 112 -20.21 1.50 11.45
CA ASN A 112 -21.64 1.28 11.69
C ASN A 112 -22.40 2.61 11.66
N ARG A 113 -23.51 2.66 10.92
CA ARG A 113 -24.30 3.88 10.62
C ARG A 113 -23.62 4.87 9.65
N CYS A 114 -22.46 4.52 9.09
CA CYS A 114 -21.90 5.24 7.94
C CYS A 114 -22.58 4.79 6.65
N ASN A 115 -22.83 5.75 5.75
CA ASN A 115 -23.32 5.46 4.41
C ASN A 115 -22.20 4.82 3.57
N THR A 116 -22.01 3.52 3.77
CA THR A 116 -20.95 2.71 3.15
C THR A 116 -21.60 1.54 2.43
N GLU A 117 -21.13 1.27 1.22
CA GLU A 117 -21.53 0.09 0.47
C GLU A 117 -20.46 -0.98 0.61
N TRP A 118 -20.87 -2.21 0.92
CA TRP A 118 -19.97 -3.32 1.13
C TRP A 118 -20.24 -4.42 0.13
N GLY A 119 -19.17 -4.98 -0.43
CA GLY A 119 -19.22 -6.12 -1.32
C GLY A 119 -19.74 -7.40 -0.64
N PRO A 120 -19.77 -8.52 -1.39
CA PRO A 120 -20.23 -9.79 -0.87
C PRO A 120 -19.40 -10.25 0.34
N LEU A 121 -20.08 -10.89 1.30
CA LEU A 121 -19.43 -11.47 2.48
C LEU A 121 -18.46 -12.56 2.05
N GLN A 122 -17.21 -12.42 2.48
CA GLN A 122 -16.17 -13.43 2.33
C GLN A 122 -16.10 -14.27 3.61
N SER A 123 -15.97 -15.58 3.47
CA SER A 123 -15.94 -16.52 4.60
C SER A 123 -14.72 -17.42 4.57
N GLY A 124 -14.16 -17.72 5.75
CA GLY A 124 -12.97 -18.56 5.88
C GLY A 124 -11.67 -17.84 5.51
N VAL A 125 -11.74 -16.51 5.38
CA VAL A 125 -10.63 -15.65 4.96
C VAL A 125 -9.75 -15.24 6.14
N THR A 126 -8.48 -14.94 5.88
CA THR A 126 -7.60 -14.22 6.82
C THR A 126 -7.61 -12.72 6.54
N GLU A 127 -6.89 -11.94 7.36
CA GLU A 127 -6.66 -10.51 7.07
C GLU A 127 -5.89 -10.36 5.76
N GLU A 128 -4.89 -11.21 5.49
CA GLU A 128 -4.12 -11.18 4.24
C GLU A 128 -4.99 -11.46 3.01
N ASP A 129 -5.91 -12.43 3.10
CA ASP A 129 -6.85 -12.71 2.02
C ASP A 129 -7.72 -11.48 1.71
N MET A 130 -8.16 -10.76 2.75
CA MET A 130 -8.95 -9.54 2.58
C MET A 130 -8.15 -8.39 1.98
N ILE A 131 -6.86 -8.24 2.34
CA ILE A 131 -5.95 -7.29 1.70
C ILE A 131 -5.82 -7.62 0.20
N ALA A 132 -5.58 -8.89 -0.15
CA ALA A 132 -5.44 -9.32 -1.54
C ALA A 132 -6.71 -9.05 -2.35
N LEU A 133 -7.89 -9.31 -1.77
CA LEU A 133 -9.19 -9.03 -2.40
C LEU A 133 -9.44 -7.53 -2.56
N ALA A 134 -9.10 -6.71 -1.56
CA ALA A 134 -9.23 -5.26 -1.64
C ALA A 134 -8.30 -4.67 -2.72
N LEU A 135 -7.07 -5.19 -2.85
CA LEU A 135 -6.14 -4.80 -3.91
C LEU A 135 -6.64 -5.22 -5.30
N ALA A 136 -7.11 -6.45 -5.46
CA ALA A 136 -7.65 -6.94 -6.73
C ALA A 136 -8.89 -6.14 -7.19
N ALA A 137 -9.68 -5.65 -6.24
CA ALA A 137 -10.84 -4.80 -6.48
C ALA A 137 -10.50 -3.30 -6.57
N ASN A 138 -9.24 -2.90 -6.36
CA ASN A 138 -8.81 -1.50 -6.21
C ASN A 138 -9.70 -0.71 -5.22
N ALA A 139 -10.03 -1.33 -4.09
CA ALA A 139 -10.93 -0.75 -3.09
C ALA A 139 -10.21 0.20 -2.13
N GLU A 140 -10.90 1.24 -1.67
CA GLU A 140 -10.38 2.19 -0.66
C GLU A 140 -10.28 1.56 0.74
N GLY A 141 -10.95 0.43 0.98
CA GLY A 141 -10.89 -0.25 2.27
C GLY A 141 -11.50 -1.64 2.27
N PHE A 142 -11.42 -2.28 3.43
CA PHE A 142 -12.12 -3.51 3.74
C PHE A 142 -12.43 -3.57 5.24
N THR A 143 -13.32 -4.49 5.62
CA THR A 143 -13.54 -4.85 7.01
C THR A 143 -13.31 -6.35 7.21
N TYR A 144 -12.78 -6.72 8.37
CA TYR A 144 -12.41 -8.09 8.69
C TYR A 144 -12.64 -8.42 10.17
N HIS A 145 -13.36 -9.51 10.45
CA HIS A 145 -13.60 -10.02 11.79
C HIS A 145 -12.67 -11.22 12.08
N PRO A 146 -11.64 -11.09 12.94
CA PRO A 146 -10.60 -12.11 13.10
C PRO A 146 -11.09 -13.44 13.68
N MET A 147 -11.97 -13.42 14.68
CA MET A 147 -12.46 -14.67 15.28
C MET A 147 -13.42 -15.45 14.37
N LEU A 148 -14.24 -14.74 13.59
CA LEU A 148 -15.25 -15.35 12.71
C LEU A 148 -14.68 -15.64 11.30
N ARG A 149 -13.50 -15.11 10.99
CA ARG A 149 -12.85 -15.22 9.67
C ARG A 149 -13.75 -14.76 8.52
N TYR A 150 -14.44 -13.65 8.76
CA TYR A 150 -15.37 -13.02 7.83
C TYR A 150 -14.86 -11.65 7.43
N GLY A 151 -15.09 -11.26 6.18
CA GLY A 151 -14.72 -9.92 5.72
C GLY A 151 -15.57 -9.43 4.57
N LYS A 152 -15.50 -8.13 4.31
CA LYS A 152 -16.10 -7.47 3.15
C LYS A 152 -15.16 -6.43 2.60
N VAL A 153 -15.11 -6.33 1.27
CA VAL A 153 -14.39 -5.26 0.58
C VAL A 153 -15.32 -4.05 0.44
N LEU A 154 -14.80 -2.84 0.67
CA LEU A 154 -15.57 -1.60 0.49
C LEU A 154 -15.84 -1.38 -1.00
N VAL A 155 -17.07 -0.98 -1.33
CA VAL A 155 -17.45 -0.58 -2.69
C VAL A 155 -17.52 0.95 -2.72
N GLY A 156 -16.74 1.54 -3.61
CA GLY A 156 -16.58 3.00 -3.66
C GLY A 156 -15.73 3.52 -2.50
N SER A 157 -16.01 4.75 -2.09
CA SER A 157 -15.18 5.49 -1.13
C SER A 157 -15.73 5.52 0.28
N TYR A 158 -14.84 5.60 1.27
CA TYR A 158 -15.24 5.76 2.65
C TYR A 158 -15.69 7.23 2.89
N PRO A 159 -16.80 7.48 3.62
CA PRO A 159 -17.23 8.84 3.91
C PRO A 159 -16.22 9.56 4.83
N ALA A 160 -15.68 10.70 4.39
CA ALA A 160 -14.60 11.42 5.10
C ALA A 160 -15.01 11.88 6.51
N ASP A 161 -16.31 12.19 6.69
CA ASP A 161 -16.86 12.71 7.95
C ASP A 161 -17.61 11.64 8.76
N CYS A 162 -17.34 10.35 8.53
CA CYS A 162 -18.06 9.29 9.23
C CYS A 162 -17.17 8.36 10.05
N GLU A 163 -17.32 8.49 11.35
CA GLU A 163 -16.71 7.62 12.34
C GLU A 163 -17.79 7.12 13.30
N SER A 164 -17.76 5.84 13.63
CA SER A 164 -18.57 5.26 14.69
C SER A 164 -17.67 4.61 15.73
N PRO A 165 -18.15 4.34 16.96
CA PRO A 165 -17.37 3.63 17.95
C PRO A 165 -16.89 2.27 17.41
N ALA A 166 -15.58 2.00 17.53
CA ALA A 166 -14.97 0.77 16.99
C ALA A 166 -15.61 -0.50 17.54
N ASN A 167 -16.12 -0.47 18.78
CA ASN A 167 -16.79 -1.61 19.42
C ASN A 167 -18.18 -1.93 18.81
N GLN A 168 -18.72 -1.08 17.95
CA GLN A 168 -19.99 -1.33 17.26
C GLN A 168 -19.77 -1.93 15.87
N SER A 169 -18.55 -1.96 15.36
CA SER A 169 -18.23 -2.40 14.00
C SER A 169 -17.27 -3.57 14.00
N TRP A 170 -17.19 -4.27 12.88
CA TRP A 170 -16.03 -5.09 12.61
C TRP A 170 -14.81 -4.18 12.40
N PRO A 171 -13.58 -4.65 12.68
CA PRO A 171 -12.37 -3.91 12.36
C PRO A 171 -12.36 -3.36 10.94
N LEU A 172 -12.12 -2.07 10.81
CA LEU A 172 -12.05 -1.33 9.55
C LEU A 172 -10.60 -1.12 9.15
N TYR A 173 -10.30 -1.31 7.88
CA TYR A 173 -8.99 -1.06 7.30
C TYR A 173 -9.18 -0.17 6.07
N LEU A 174 -8.57 1.00 6.07
CA LEU A 174 -8.62 1.95 4.96
C LEU A 174 -7.23 2.11 4.35
N SER A 175 -7.14 2.19 3.03
CA SER A 175 -5.87 2.46 2.36
C SER A 175 -5.37 3.84 2.78
N GLU A 176 -4.08 3.96 3.09
CA GLU A 176 -3.40 5.24 3.09
C GLU A 176 -3.33 5.74 1.65
N ILE A 177 -4.40 6.43 1.30
CA ILE A 177 -4.65 7.21 0.11
C ILE A 177 -3.57 8.28 -0.05
N ARG A 178 -3.21 8.61 -1.31
CA ARG A 178 -2.29 9.71 -1.67
C ARG A 178 -2.59 10.97 -0.87
N SER A 179 -1.60 11.52 -0.16
CA SER A 179 -1.72 12.85 0.41
C SER A 179 -1.62 13.90 -0.71
N TYR A 180 -2.51 14.87 -0.69
CA TYR A 180 -2.47 16.01 -1.60
C TYR A 180 -2.05 17.25 -0.83
N LYS A 181 -0.87 17.78 -1.14
CA LYS A 181 -0.34 18.99 -0.53
C LYS A 181 -0.87 20.22 -1.24
N ARG A 182 -1.42 21.16 -0.46
CA ARG A 182 -1.71 22.50 -0.96
C ARG A 182 -0.40 23.24 -1.27
N MET A 183 -0.25 23.65 -2.52
CA MET A 183 0.92 24.39 -2.97
C MET A 183 0.82 25.87 -2.60
N ASN A 184 1.98 26.49 -2.39
CA ASN A 184 2.11 27.94 -2.18
C ASN A 184 2.23 28.73 -3.49
N PHE A 185 2.00 28.06 -4.63
CA PHE A 185 1.93 28.61 -5.97
C PHE A 185 0.63 28.16 -6.65
N GLY A 186 0.28 28.83 -7.76
CA GLY A 186 -0.88 28.54 -8.58
C GLY A 186 -0.51 27.98 -9.95
N PHE A 187 -1.52 27.82 -10.81
CA PHE A 187 -1.40 27.22 -12.14
C PHE A 187 -1.82 28.15 -13.29
N ASN A 188 -2.20 29.39 -13.03
CA ASN A 188 -2.57 30.33 -14.08
C ASN A 188 -1.39 30.54 -15.03
N ARG A 189 -1.66 30.50 -16.34
CA ARG A 189 -0.66 30.57 -17.42
C ARG A 189 0.27 29.35 -17.51
N CYS A 190 0.02 28.29 -16.74
CA CYS A 190 0.65 27.00 -16.95
C CYS A 190 -0.10 26.20 -18.02
N ASP A 191 0.64 25.42 -18.79
CA ASP A 191 0.05 24.44 -19.72
C ASP A 191 -0.42 23.22 -18.93
N VAL A 192 -1.58 23.38 -18.29
CA VAL A 192 -2.23 22.35 -17.47
C VAL A 192 -3.56 21.97 -18.08
N GLN A 193 -3.79 20.67 -18.22
CA GLN A 193 -5.10 20.17 -18.61
C GLN A 193 -5.93 19.85 -17.38
N TRP A 194 -7.14 20.37 -17.36
CA TRP A 194 -8.08 20.15 -16.27
C TRP A 194 -9.27 19.33 -16.74
N GLY A 195 -9.72 18.42 -15.90
CA GLY A 195 -10.96 17.69 -16.08
C GLY A 195 -12.20 18.60 -15.98
N PRO A 196 -13.41 18.02 -16.11
CA PRO A 196 -14.66 18.76 -16.03
C PRO A 196 -14.80 19.50 -14.68
N LEU A 197 -15.41 20.69 -14.73
CA LEU A 197 -15.71 21.49 -13.54
C LEU A 197 -16.69 20.78 -12.62
N GLN A 198 -16.27 20.55 -11.38
CA GLN A 198 -17.11 20.04 -10.30
C GLN A 198 -17.71 21.21 -9.53
N ARG A 199 -19.00 21.12 -9.19
CA ARG A 199 -19.75 22.18 -8.51
C ARG A 199 -20.36 21.65 -7.22
N SER A 200 -20.48 22.52 -6.23
CA SER A 200 -21.04 22.18 -4.90
C SER A 200 -20.28 21.06 -4.20
N VAL A 201 -18.97 21.00 -4.41
CA VAL A 201 -18.06 20.00 -3.85
C VAL A 201 -17.25 20.58 -2.69
N SER A 202 -16.87 19.74 -1.75
CA SER A 202 -15.88 20.06 -0.71
C SER A 202 -14.45 19.73 -1.18
N GLU A 203 -13.44 20.12 -0.39
CA GLU A 203 -12.06 19.70 -0.63
C GLU A 203 -11.92 18.17 -0.55
N ALA A 204 -12.58 17.53 0.42
CA ALA A 204 -12.60 16.08 0.57
C ALA A 204 -13.23 15.36 -0.63
N ASP A 205 -14.28 15.94 -1.23
CA ASP A 205 -14.86 15.39 -2.46
C ASP A 205 -13.90 15.50 -3.65
N MET A 206 -13.11 16.58 -3.72
CA MET A 206 -12.10 16.75 -4.76
C MET A 206 -10.92 15.78 -4.61
N ILE A 207 -10.52 15.48 -3.37
CA ILE A 207 -9.52 14.47 -3.02
C ILE A 207 -9.98 13.08 -3.53
N LYS A 208 -11.21 12.67 -3.21
CA LYS A 208 -11.80 11.41 -3.71
C LYS A 208 -11.87 11.34 -5.23
N LEU A 209 -12.26 12.43 -5.88
CA LEU A 209 -12.31 12.51 -7.35
C LEU A 209 -10.92 12.43 -7.98
N ALA A 210 -9.90 13.02 -7.35
CA ALA A 210 -8.52 12.93 -7.79
C ALA A 210 -7.99 11.50 -7.64
N GLU A 211 -8.31 10.80 -6.56
CA GLU A 211 -7.92 9.40 -6.33
C GLU A 211 -8.59 8.44 -7.29
N ALA A 212 -9.91 8.57 -7.48
CA ALA A 212 -10.66 7.76 -8.42
C ALA A 212 -10.14 7.89 -9.86
N ALA A 213 -9.55 9.05 -10.19
CA ALA A 213 -8.95 9.34 -11.48
C ALA A 213 -7.42 9.08 -11.53
N ASP A 214 -6.81 8.58 -10.46
CA ASP A 214 -5.35 8.47 -10.27
C ASP A 214 -4.58 9.77 -10.61
N ALA A 215 -5.19 10.91 -10.33
CA ALA A 215 -4.66 12.21 -10.71
C ALA A 215 -3.47 12.63 -9.84
N LYS A 216 -2.53 13.36 -10.46
CA LYS A 216 -1.36 13.95 -9.78
C LYS A 216 -1.69 15.24 -9.03
N GLY A 217 -2.92 15.71 -9.09
CA GLY A 217 -3.37 16.89 -8.36
C GLY A 217 -4.81 17.27 -8.68
N PHE A 218 -5.26 18.31 -8.01
CA PHE A 218 -6.54 18.96 -8.26
C PHE A 218 -6.46 20.45 -7.87
N THR A 219 -7.49 21.20 -8.23
CA THR A 219 -7.69 22.55 -7.72
C THR A 219 -9.08 22.68 -7.12
N TYR A 220 -9.18 23.47 -6.05
CA TYR A 220 -10.41 23.66 -5.28
C TYR A 220 -10.54 25.11 -4.78
N HIS A 221 -11.69 25.73 -4.99
CA HIS A 221 -12.04 27.06 -4.50
C HIS A 221 -12.98 26.97 -3.29
N PRO A 222 -12.54 27.27 -2.06
CA PRO A 222 -13.33 27.06 -0.84
C PRO A 222 -14.65 27.85 -0.78
N SER A 223 -14.63 29.15 -1.12
CA SER A 223 -15.83 29.98 -1.01
C SER A 223 -16.89 29.67 -2.07
N LEU A 224 -16.47 29.25 -3.26
CA LEU A 224 -17.35 28.91 -4.38
C LEU A 224 -17.73 27.43 -4.42
N LYS A 225 -17.05 26.58 -3.64
CA LYS A 225 -17.23 25.12 -3.61
C LYS A 225 -17.09 24.47 -5.00
N TYR A 226 -16.10 24.92 -5.76
CA TYR A 226 -15.81 24.47 -7.13
C TYR A 226 -14.45 23.82 -7.20
N GLY A 227 -14.27 22.82 -8.06
CA GLY A 227 -12.97 22.19 -8.26
C GLY A 227 -12.80 21.50 -9.60
N LYS A 228 -11.57 21.14 -9.91
CA LYS A 228 -11.19 20.36 -11.10
C LYS A 228 -10.05 19.40 -10.77
N VAL A 229 -10.10 18.21 -11.33
CA VAL A 229 -9.03 17.22 -11.25
C VAL A 229 -8.00 17.48 -12.34
N LEU A 230 -6.71 17.37 -12.03
CA LEU A 230 -5.63 17.52 -13.01
C LEU A 230 -5.62 16.30 -13.95
N VAL A 231 -5.51 16.55 -15.26
CA VAL A 231 -5.35 15.51 -16.28
C VAL A 231 -3.88 15.48 -16.69
N GLY A 232 -3.20 14.36 -16.44
CA GLY A 232 -1.77 14.22 -16.69
C GLY A 232 -0.90 14.76 -15.55
N ALA A 233 0.33 15.14 -15.87
CA ALA A 233 1.31 15.64 -14.91
C ALA A 233 1.25 17.17 -14.79
N TYR A 234 1.61 17.69 -13.62
CA TYR A 234 1.80 19.12 -13.42
C TYR A 234 3.18 19.53 -13.98
N PRO A 235 3.29 20.63 -14.75
CA PRO A 235 4.58 21.08 -15.27
C PRO A 235 5.51 21.51 -14.14
N VAL A 236 6.64 20.81 -13.98
CA VAL A 236 7.60 21.01 -12.87
C VAL A 236 8.12 22.46 -12.81
N ASP A 237 8.25 23.10 -13.97
CA ASP A 237 8.83 24.44 -14.11
C ASP A 237 7.80 25.57 -14.05
N CYS A 238 6.50 25.26 -13.91
CA CYS A 238 5.45 26.27 -13.93
C CYS A 238 4.85 26.53 -12.56
N GLN A 239 5.28 27.63 -11.94
CA GLN A 239 4.75 28.11 -10.67
C GLN A 239 4.25 29.54 -10.85
N SER A 240 2.95 29.71 -11.02
CA SER A 240 2.35 31.04 -11.06
C SER A 240 2.06 31.56 -9.65
N PRO A 241 1.83 32.87 -9.45
CA PRO A 241 1.44 33.40 -8.15
C PRO A 241 0.15 32.74 -7.61
N ALA A 242 0.16 32.30 -6.36
CA ALA A 242 -0.97 31.61 -5.75
C ALA A 242 -2.26 32.44 -5.69
N ASN A 243 -2.14 33.77 -5.62
CA ASN A 243 -3.27 34.70 -5.59
C ASN A 243 -3.95 34.90 -6.95
N GLU A 244 -3.33 34.44 -8.05
CA GLU A 244 -3.93 34.51 -9.38
C GLU A 244 -4.78 33.28 -9.70
N SER A 245 -4.58 32.17 -8.99
CA SER A 245 -5.22 30.88 -9.26
C SER A 245 -6.15 30.48 -8.13
N TRP A 246 -7.01 29.50 -8.40
CA TRP A 246 -7.61 28.73 -7.31
C TRP A 246 -6.51 27.96 -6.57
N PRO A 247 -6.70 27.65 -5.27
CA PRO A 247 -5.79 26.77 -4.54
C PRO A 247 -5.48 25.49 -5.31
N LEU A 248 -4.18 25.20 -5.46
CA LEU A 248 -3.64 24.03 -6.14
C LEU A 248 -3.23 22.99 -5.10
N TYR A 249 -3.56 21.73 -5.35
CA TYR A 249 -3.17 20.61 -4.53
C TYR A 249 -2.49 19.57 -5.42
N LEU A 250 -1.27 19.17 -5.08
CA LEU A 250 -0.51 18.15 -5.82
C LEU A 250 -0.26 16.94 -4.93
N ALA A 251 -0.28 15.75 -5.52
CA ALA A 251 0.04 14.52 -4.80
C ALA A 251 1.50 14.57 -4.29
N GLU A 252 1.72 14.16 -3.04
CA GLU A 252 3.05 13.92 -2.46
C GLU A 252 3.56 12.50 -2.76
#